data_AF-A0A1V9EBS5-F1
#
_entry.id   AF-A0A1V9EBS5-F1
#
_cell.length_a   1.000
_cell.length_b   1.000
_cell.length_c   1.000
_cell.angle_alpha   90.00
_cell.angle_beta   90.00
_cell.angle_gamma   90.00
#
_symmetry.space_group_name_H-M   'P 1'
#
loop_
_entity.id
_entity.type
_entity.pdbx_description
1 polymer ?
#
loop_
_entity_poly.entity_id
_entity_poly.type
_entity_poly.pdbx_seq_one_letter_code
_entity_poly.pdbx_strand_id
1 'polypeptide(L)'
;MKLLTKEKETVKQLTEVERKETERFLRHPDLLPRTNELIGQIGVIGEENNRLLMYLVFTSRKREGPLHVISLGSSGMGKTHLQEKVGELMPVEDVIQITSLSENALYYFGKQELRNKLILIEDLDGA
;
A
#
# COMPACT_ATOMS: atom_id res chain seq x y z
N MET A 1 -15.47 10.27 -22.27
CA MET A 1 -14.56 9.50 -21.40
C MET A 1 -14.39 10.28 -20.10
N LYS A 2 -15.30 10.06 -19.15
CA LYS A 2 -15.27 10.65 -17.80
C LYS A 2 -14.78 9.55 -16.86
N LEU A 3 -13.48 9.34 -16.80
CA LEU A 3 -12.87 8.61 -15.69
C LEU A 3 -11.73 9.48 -15.18
N LEU A 4 -11.67 9.64 -13.86
CA LEU A 4 -10.61 10.30 -13.08
C LEU A 4 -10.79 11.79 -12.73
N THR A 5 -12.02 12.30 -12.62
CA THR A 5 -12.26 13.32 -11.57
C THR A 5 -12.65 12.60 -10.28
N LYS A 6 -11.71 11.83 -9.71
CA LYS A 6 -11.83 11.45 -8.29
C LYS A 6 -11.65 12.78 -7.55
N GLU A 7 -12.72 13.29 -6.94
CA GLU A 7 -12.62 14.44 -6.04
C GLU A 7 -11.43 14.18 -5.12
N LYS A 8 -10.53 15.16 -4.96
CA LYS A 8 -9.37 15.02 -4.08
C LYS A 8 -9.88 14.67 -2.70
N GLU A 9 -9.87 13.38 -2.37
CA GLU A 9 -10.24 12.86 -1.06
C GLU A 9 -9.45 13.67 -0.04
N THR A 10 -10.18 14.25 0.91
CA THR A 10 -9.60 15.17 1.88
C THR A 10 -8.59 14.42 2.74
N VAL A 11 -7.32 14.79 2.63
CA VAL A 11 -6.23 14.20 3.42
C VAL A 11 -6.61 14.27 4.90
N LYS A 12 -6.73 13.09 5.54
CA LYS A 12 -7.07 13.02 6.96
C LYS A 12 -6.00 13.78 7.76
N GLN A 13 -6.43 14.84 8.44
CA GLN A 13 -5.59 15.54 9.41
C GLN A 13 -5.72 14.84 10.76
N LEU A 14 -4.60 14.43 11.33
CA LEU A 14 -4.59 13.84 12.68
C LEU A 14 -4.86 14.94 13.71
N THR A 15 -5.74 14.63 14.67
CA THR A 15 -5.88 15.43 15.88
C THR A 15 -4.60 15.37 16.72
N GLU A 16 -4.43 16.32 17.64
CA GLU A 16 -3.27 16.33 18.54
C GLU A 16 -3.20 15.07 19.42
N VAL A 17 -4.37 14.52 19.79
CA VAL A 17 -4.44 13.27 20.57
C VAL A 17 -3.97 12.08 19.72
N GLU A 18 -4.51 11.91 18.50
CA GLU A 18 -4.10 10.84 17.59
C GLU A 18 -2.60 10.93 17.24
N ARG A 19 -2.09 12.15 17.03
CA ARG A 19 -0.65 12.38 16.80
C ARG A 19 0.18 11.90 17.98
N LYS A 20 -0.16 12.31 19.21
CA LYS A 20 0.57 11.89 20.42
C LYS A 20 0.53 10.39 20.64
N GLU A 21 -0.61 9.75 20.43
CA GLU A 21 -0.74 8.30 20.54
C GLU A 21 0.10 7.56 19.51
N THR A 22 0.09 8.05 18.26
CA THR A 22 0.90 7.51 17.17
C THR A 22 2.39 7.68 17.46
N GLU A 23 2.82 8.88 17.87
CA GLU A 23 4.22 9.13 18.22
C GLU A 23 4.70 8.29 19.40
N ARG A 24 3.83 8.03 20.39
CA ARG A 24 4.14 7.10 21.48
C ARG A 24 4.32 5.68 20.94
N PHE A 25 3.43 5.23 20.06
CA PHE A 25 3.53 3.91 19.43
C PHE A 25 4.84 3.75 18.64
N LEU A 26 5.19 4.74 17.81
CA LEU A 26 6.40 4.73 16.97
C LEU A 26 7.72 4.73 17.75
N ARG A 27 7.70 5.08 19.04
CA ARG A 27 8.89 5.08 19.92
C ARG A 27 9.08 3.79 20.71
N HIS A 28 8.14 2.84 20.64
CA HIS A 28 8.30 1.60 21.39
C HIS A 28 9.51 0.79 20.90
N PRO A 29 10.23 0.12 21.81
CA PRO A 29 11.11 -0.97 21.42
C PRO A 29 10.25 -2.05 20.72
N ASP A 30 10.85 -2.74 19.77
CA ASP A 30 10.19 -3.79 18.98
C ASP A 30 9.02 -3.28 18.11
N LEU A 31 9.17 -2.08 17.55
CA LEU A 31 8.17 -1.48 16.66
C LEU A 31 7.76 -2.44 15.53
N LEU A 32 8.73 -3.10 14.87
CA LEU A 32 8.43 -4.01 13.76
C LEU A 32 7.58 -5.22 14.19
N PRO A 33 7.94 -5.99 15.23
CA PRO A 33 7.07 -7.03 15.78
C PRO A 33 5.67 -6.53 16.15
N ARG A 34 5.56 -5.37 16.82
CA ARG A 34 4.27 -4.79 17.21
C ARG A 34 3.41 -4.41 16.02
N THR A 35 4.01 -3.75 15.02
CA THR A 35 3.33 -3.46 13.75
C THR A 35 2.88 -4.75 13.09
N ASN A 36 3.72 -5.79 13.08
CA ASN A 36 3.39 -7.06 12.46
C ASN A 36 2.21 -7.76 13.16
N GLU A 37 2.12 -7.68 14.49
CA GLU A 37 0.98 -8.19 15.26
C GLU A 37 -0.32 -7.47 14.86
N LEU A 38 -0.29 -6.13 14.76
CA LEU A 38 -1.44 -5.33 14.32
C LEU A 38 -1.86 -5.66 12.88
N ILE A 39 -0.91 -5.90 11.97
CA ILE A 39 -1.23 -6.36 10.61
C ILE A 39 -1.93 -7.73 10.65
N GLY A 40 -1.55 -8.61 11.57
CA GLY A 40 -2.25 -9.89 11.75
C GLY A 40 -3.71 -9.73 12.17
N GLN A 41 -4.01 -8.71 12.99
CA GLN A 41 -5.36 -8.46 13.52
C GLN A 41 -6.35 -7.96 12.46
N ILE A 42 -5.89 -7.43 11.32
CA ILE A 42 -6.77 -6.99 10.22
C ILE A 42 -7.18 -8.11 9.26
N GLY A 43 -6.93 -9.38 9.62
CA GLY A 43 -7.38 -10.54 8.84
C GLY A 43 -6.32 -11.15 7.92
N VAL A 44 -5.04 -10.87 8.15
CA VAL A 44 -3.89 -11.52 7.50
C VAL A 44 -3.27 -12.54 8.45
N ILE A 45 -3.90 -13.72 8.56
CA ILE A 45 -3.43 -14.81 9.43
C ILE A 45 -2.26 -15.52 8.75
N GLY A 46 -1.16 -15.75 9.48
CA GLY A 46 0.08 -16.28 8.91
C GLY A 46 0.83 -15.23 8.08
N GLU A 47 1.63 -15.69 7.12
CA GLU A 47 2.40 -14.84 6.20
C GLU A 47 3.24 -13.76 6.90
N GLU A 48 3.71 -14.03 8.13
CA GLU A 48 4.22 -13.00 9.04
C GLU A 48 5.40 -12.21 8.47
N ASN A 49 6.31 -12.89 7.77
CA ASN A 49 7.42 -12.25 7.07
C ASN A 49 6.95 -11.46 5.85
N ASN A 50 6.04 -12.04 5.07
CA ASN A 50 5.56 -11.46 3.81
C ASN A 50 4.70 -10.22 4.04
N ARG A 51 3.80 -10.25 5.03
CA ARG A 51 2.92 -9.11 5.38
C ARG A 51 3.71 -7.92 5.90
N LEU A 52 4.72 -8.16 6.74
CA LEU A 52 5.59 -7.10 7.24
C LEU A 52 6.50 -6.54 6.13
N LEU A 53 7.10 -7.41 5.32
CA LEU A 53 7.93 -7.00 4.18
C LEU A 53 7.12 -6.14 3.20
N MET A 54 5.92 -6.58 2.84
CA MET A 54 5.04 -5.85 1.93
C MET A 54 4.65 -4.49 2.50
N TYR A 55 4.31 -4.40 3.80
CA TYR A 55 4.04 -3.13 4.47
C TYR A 55 5.23 -2.16 4.39
N LEU A 56 6.45 -2.65 4.63
CA LEU A 56 7.67 -1.85 4.53
C LEU A 56 7.93 -1.36 3.09
N VAL A 57 7.68 -2.22 2.11
CA VAL A 57 7.76 -1.83 0.69
C VAL A 57 6.72 -0.76 0.37
N PHE A 58 5.47 -0.92 0.81
CA PHE A 58 4.39 0.05 0.53
C PHE A 58 4.62 1.42 1.18
N THR A 59 5.19 1.44 2.39
CA THR A 59 5.55 2.68 3.07
C THR A 59 6.78 3.36 2.47
N SER A 60 7.68 2.61 1.82
CA SER A 60 8.84 3.17 1.12
C SER A 60 8.48 4.13 -0.01
N ARG A 61 7.21 4.14 -0.49
CA ARG A 61 6.70 5.08 -1.52
C ARG A 61 6.97 6.56 -1.23
N LYS A 62 7.18 6.92 0.04
CA LYS A 62 7.47 8.30 0.48
C LYS A 62 8.97 8.65 0.48
N ARG A 63 9.85 7.68 0.18
CA ARG A 63 11.30 7.88 0.08
C ARG A 63 11.70 8.24 -1.35
N GLU A 64 12.92 8.78 -1.50
CA GLU A 64 13.47 9.13 -2.82
C GLU A 64 13.68 7.92 -3.73
N GLY A 65 14.07 6.77 -3.14
CA GLY A 65 14.15 5.47 -3.80
C GLY A 65 13.09 4.52 -3.26
N PRO A 66 11.85 4.54 -3.78
CA PRO A 66 10.82 3.60 -3.37
C PRO A 66 11.18 2.17 -3.80
N LEU A 67 10.77 1.20 -3.00
CA LEU A 67 10.92 -0.22 -3.27
C LEU A 67 9.69 -0.76 -4.00
N HIS A 68 9.88 -1.88 -4.70
CA HIS A 68 8.82 -2.61 -5.40
C HIS A 68 8.82 -4.07 -4.95
N VAL A 69 7.64 -4.69 -4.92
CA VAL A 69 7.46 -6.10 -4.55
C VAL A 69 6.61 -6.79 -5.61
N ILE A 70 6.97 -8.03 -5.93
CA ILE A 70 6.21 -8.92 -6.82
C ILE A 70 5.88 -10.17 -6.01
N SER A 71 4.58 -10.51 -5.95
CA SER A 71 4.10 -11.71 -5.29
C SER A 71 3.97 -12.86 -6.30
N LEU A 72 4.87 -13.84 -6.23
CA LEU A 72 4.85 -15.04 -7.08
C LEU A 72 4.30 -16.23 -6.31
N GLY A 73 3.45 -17.04 -6.95
CA GLY A 73 2.91 -18.25 -6.35
C GLY A 73 1.70 -18.77 -7.12
N SER A 74 1.28 -20.01 -6.83
CA SER A 74 0.14 -20.64 -7.50
C SER A 74 -1.16 -19.86 -7.30
N SER A 75 -2.12 -20.06 -8.21
CA SER A 75 -3.46 -19.50 -8.07
C SER A 75 -4.12 -19.97 -6.76
N GLY A 76 -4.90 -19.10 -6.12
CA GLY A 76 -5.60 -19.41 -4.88
C GLY A 76 -4.78 -19.36 -3.57
N MET A 77 -3.47 -19.10 -3.62
CA MET A 77 -2.61 -19.03 -2.41
C MET A 77 -2.76 -17.73 -1.58
N GLY A 78 -3.80 -16.92 -1.83
CA GLY A 78 -4.04 -15.70 -1.04
C GLY A 78 -3.14 -14.50 -1.36
N LYS A 79 -2.42 -14.49 -2.48
CA LYS A 79 -1.54 -13.37 -2.91
C LYS A 79 -2.30 -12.04 -3.00
N THR A 80 -3.44 -12.06 -3.70
CA THR A 80 -4.32 -10.88 -3.86
C THR A 80 -4.84 -10.41 -2.51
N HIS A 81 -5.33 -11.35 -1.68
CA HIS A 81 -5.81 -11.03 -0.34
C HIS A 81 -4.73 -10.38 0.54
N LEU A 82 -3.50 -10.90 0.51
CA LEU A 82 -2.36 -10.29 1.23
C LEU A 82 -2.09 -8.87 0.75
N GLN A 83 -2.03 -8.67 -0.58
CA GLN A 83 -1.79 -7.36 -1.19
C GLN A 83 -2.89 -6.35 -0.85
N GLU A 84 -4.15 -6.75 -0.96
CA GLU A 84 -5.31 -5.89 -0.66
C GLU A 84 -5.32 -5.49 0.81
N LYS A 85 -5.18 -6.46 1.73
CA LYS A 85 -5.22 -6.18 3.18
C LYS A 85 -4.08 -5.32 3.66
N VAL A 86 -2.86 -5.56 3.18
CA VAL A 86 -1.73 -4.69 3.52
C VAL A 86 -1.88 -3.32 2.84
N GLY A 87 -2.51 -3.26 1.65
CA GLY A 87 -2.81 -2.03 0.93
C GLY A 87 -3.82 -1.13 1.64
N GLU A 88 -4.81 -1.69 2.32
CA GLU A 88 -5.81 -0.98 3.14
C GLU A 88 -5.17 -0.16 4.29
N LEU A 89 -3.94 -0.48 4.69
CA LEU A 89 -3.20 0.26 5.72
C LEU A 89 -2.62 1.59 5.21
N MET A 90 -2.65 1.84 3.90
CA MET A 90 -2.22 3.09 3.32
C MET A 90 -3.38 4.09 3.24
N PRO A 91 -3.11 5.41 3.29
CA PRO A 91 -4.14 6.42 3.05
C PRO A 91 -4.82 6.17 1.70
N VAL A 92 -6.15 6.11 1.68
CA VAL A 92 -6.94 5.74 0.50
C VAL A 92 -6.69 6.65 -0.70
N GLU A 93 -6.39 7.93 -0.43
CA GLU A 93 -6.05 8.94 -1.43
C GLU A 93 -4.69 8.69 -2.09
N ASP A 94 -3.84 7.85 -1.49
CA ASP A 94 -2.51 7.47 -1.98
C ASP A 94 -2.49 6.11 -2.69
N VAL A 95 -3.59 5.35 -2.67
CA VAL A 95 -3.66 4.02 -3.30
C VAL A 95 -4.35 4.10 -4.66
N ILE A 96 -3.70 3.56 -5.67
CA ILE A 96 -4.24 3.40 -7.03
C ILE A 96 -4.25 1.89 -7.32
N GLN A 97 -5.44 1.32 -7.42
CA GLN A 97 -5.63 -0.08 -7.83
C GLN A 97 -5.88 -0.15 -9.33
N ILE A 98 -5.11 -1.00 -10.01
CA ILE A 98 -5.18 -1.21 -11.45
C ILE A 98 -5.29 -2.71 -11.70
N THR A 99 -6.36 -3.14 -12.35
CA THR A 99 -6.58 -4.56 -12.67
C THR A 99 -5.70 -5.02 -13.83
N SER A 100 -5.49 -4.13 -14.83
CA SER A 100 -4.55 -4.34 -15.93
C SER A 100 -4.00 -3.01 -16.45
N LEU A 101 -2.74 -3.02 -16.88
CA LEU A 101 -2.05 -1.83 -17.37
C LEU A 101 -1.62 -2.05 -18.81
N SER A 102 -2.18 -1.29 -19.75
CA SER A 102 -1.62 -1.24 -21.11
C SER A 102 -0.41 -0.30 -21.13
N GLU A 103 0.55 -0.55 -22.02
CA GLU A 103 1.74 0.29 -22.19
C GLU A 103 1.38 1.78 -22.38
N ASN A 104 0.27 2.05 -23.07
CA ASN A 104 -0.20 3.40 -23.33
C ASN A 104 -0.86 4.07 -22.11
N ALA A 105 -1.37 3.31 -21.14
CA ALA A 105 -2.06 3.87 -19.97
C ALA A 105 -1.13 4.71 -19.08
N LEU A 106 0.15 4.30 -18.96
CA LEU A 106 1.15 5.01 -18.16
C LEU A 106 1.44 6.42 -18.69
N TYR A 107 1.43 6.60 -20.02
CA TYR A 107 1.72 7.87 -20.67
C TYR A 107 0.68 8.96 -20.39
N TYR A 108 -0.54 8.57 -20.03
CA TYR A 108 -1.62 9.52 -19.76
C TYR A 108 -1.64 10.04 -18.32
N PHE A 109 -0.84 9.45 -17.41
CA PHE A 109 -0.68 10.03 -16.08
C PHE A 109 0.14 11.32 -16.16
N GLY A 110 -0.34 12.36 -15.50
CA GLY A 110 0.39 13.61 -15.37
C GLY A 110 1.75 13.41 -14.68
N LYS A 111 2.74 14.25 -14.98
CA LYS A 111 4.14 14.14 -14.49
C LYS A 111 4.31 13.96 -12.97
N GLN A 112 3.31 14.32 -12.15
CA GLN A 112 3.36 14.20 -10.70
C GLN A 112 2.21 13.37 -10.11
N GLU A 113 1.31 12.84 -10.93
CA GLU A 113 0.13 12.11 -10.43
C GLU A 113 0.50 10.84 -9.67
N LEU A 114 1.58 10.17 -10.07
CA LEU A 114 2.03 8.92 -9.47
C LEU A 114 3.01 9.15 -8.30
N ARG A 115 3.40 10.39 -8.03
CA ARG A 115 4.39 10.68 -6.98
C ARG A 115 3.83 10.30 -5.61
N ASN A 116 4.60 9.52 -4.86
CA ASN A 116 4.25 9.03 -3.53
C ASN A 116 2.95 8.19 -3.48
N LYS A 117 2.50 7.67 -4.63
CA LYS A 117 1.34 6.77 -4.72
C LYS A 117 1.77 5.32 -4.64
N LEU A 118 0.93 4.51 -4.01
CA LEU A 118 1.03 3.06 -4.04
C LEU A 118 0.20 2.57 -5.23
N ILE A 119 0.86 2.00 -6.24
CA ILE A 119 0.20 1.40 -7.38
C ILE A 119 0.13 -0.11 -7.13
N LEU A 120 -1.09 -0.62 -7.01
CA LEU A 120 -1.36 -2.05 -6.86
C LEU A 120 -1.84 -2.60 -8.19
N ILE A 121 -1.10 -3.57 -8.73
CA ILE A 121 -1.41 -4.22 -10.00
C ILE A 121 -1.77 -5.67 -9.69
N GLU A 122 -2.94 -6.13 -10.14
CA GLU A 122 -3.39 -7.50 -9.89
C GLU A 122 -2.83 -8.49 -10.90
N ASP A 123 -2.94 -8.16 -12.19
CA ASP A 123 -2.43 -9.00 -13.26
C ASP A 123 -1.41 -8.22 -14.09
N LEU A 124 -0.20 -8.75 -14.10
CA LEU A 124 0.86 -8.31 -14.98
C LEU A 124 1.17 -9.53 -15.85
N ASP A 125 0.17 -9.93 -16.63
CA ASP A 125 0.35 -10.90 -17.71
C ASP A 125 1.55 -10.42 -18.53
N GLY A 126 2.63 -11.20 -18.44
CA GLY A 126 3.85 -10.92 -19.16
C GLY A 126 3.54 -10.78 -20.63
N ALA A 127 4.07 -9.73 -21.25
CA ALA A 127 4.21 -9.68 -22.70
C ALA A 127 4.90 -10.95 -23.23
#